data_AF-A0A2X4NCI3-F1
#
_entry.id   AF-A0A2X4NCI3-F1
#
_cell.length_a   1.000
_cell.length_b   1.000
_cell.length_c   1.000
_cell.angle_alpha   90.00
_cell.angle_beta   90.00
_cell.angle_gamma   90.00
#
_symmetry.space_group_name_H-M   'P 1'
#
loop_
_entity.id
_entity.type
_entity.pdbx_description
1 polymer ?
#
loop_
_entity_poly.entity_id
_entity_poly.type
_entity_poly.pdbx_seq_one_letter_code
_entity_poly.pdbx_strand_id
1 'polypeptide(L)'
;MINNVVLVGRLTKDPELRYSSSNIPMVYFTVAVNRTFADQNGQRQADFIGCVAFRKQAENMARFLGRGSLIGVEGRIQTRNYQGKDGNTVYVTEVVADRIQFLESKSSSNRQNNGFDSMSFNQPQSQPSFSNNQNYYNNSNHNQGQANSAMQDFINDSSFSDFGENFPSNLDDDFMQDVVNPFKED
;
A
#
# COMPACT_ATOMS: atom_id res chain seq x y z
N MET A 1 -1.97 -1.03 -29.01
CA MET A 1 -0.73 -1.19 -28.22
C MET A 1 -1.09 -1.17 -26.74
N ILE A 2 -0.32 -1.84 -25.89
CA ILE A 2 -0.62 -1.95 -24.45
C ILE A 2 0.05 -0.80 -23.69
N ASN A 3 -0.73 -0.11 -22.84
CA ASN A 3 -0.25 0.87 -21.88
C ASN A 3 -1.16 0.76 -20.64
N ASN A 4 -0.62 0.19 -19.56
CA ASN A 4 -1.35 -0.07 -18.33
C ASN A 4 -0.44 0.26 -17.13
N VAL A 5 -1.01 0.95 -16.15
CA VAL A 5 -0.35 1.31 -14.89
C VAL A 5 -1.27 0.95 -13.74
N VAL A 6 -0.76 0.18 -12.77
CA VAL A 6 -1.47 -0.18 -11.54
C VAL A 6 -0.59 0.20 -10.36
N LEU A 7 -1.12 1.05 -9.47
CA LEU A 7 -0.41 1.55 -8.29
C LEU A 7 -1.25 1.30 -7.05
N VAL A 8 -0.58 1.03 -5.94
CA VAL A 8 -1.18 1.05 -4.60
C VAL A 8 -0.31 1.94 -3.72
N GLY A 9 -0.91 2.94 -3.09
CA GLY A 9 -0.18 3.89 -2.29
C GLY A 9 -1.08 4.88 -1.58
N ARG A 10 -0.47 5.90 -0.97
CA ARG A 10 -1.19 6.90 -0.18
C ARG A 10 -1.17 8.27 -0.83
N LEU A 11 -2.27 9.01 -0.70
CA LEU A 11 -2.31 10.41 -1.13
C LEU A 11 -1.36 11.27 -0.28
N THR A 12 -0.55 12.11 -0.93
CA THR A 12 0.38 12.99 -0.21
C THR A 12 -0.27 14.25 0.36
N LYS A 13 -1.41 14.65 -0.21
CA LYS A 13 -2.19 15.85 0.11
C LYS A 13 -3.68 15.60 -0.13
N ASP A 14 -4.52 16.48 0.39
CA ASP A 14 -5.96 16.43 0.15
C ASP A 14 -6.29 16.65 -1.34
N PRO A 15 -7.22 15.88 -1.93
CA PRO A 15 -7.63 16.05 -3.31
C PRO A 15 -8.46 17.32 -3.50
N GLU A 16 -7.97 18.24 -4.31
CA GLU A 16 -8.68 19.47 -4.68
C GLU A 16 -9.45 19.28 -5.99
N LEU A 17 -10.79 19.38 -5.94
CA LEU A 17 -11.62 19.34 -7.14
C LEU A 17 -11.46 20.63 -7.94
N ARG A 18 -11.10 20.50 -9.21
CA ARG A 18 -11.00 21.60 -10.18
C ARG A 18 -11.85 21.30 -11.40
N TYR A 19 -12.14 22.32 -12.19
CA TYR A 19 -12.85 22.19 -13.46
C TYR A 19 -11.97 22.70 -14.59
N SER A 20 -11.97 21.98 -15.71
CA SER A 20 -11.33 22.43 -16.94
C SER A 20 -12.16 23.54 -17.62
N SER A 21 -11.60 24.19 -18.65
CA SER A 21 -12.30 25.18 -19.47
C SER A 21 -13.59 24.63 -20.10
N SER A 22 -13.65 23.33 -20.37
CA SER A 22 -14.84 22.62 -20.85
C SER A 22 -15.77 22.14 -19.74
N ASN A 23 -15.61 22.66 -18.52
CA ASN A 23 -16.38 22.30 -17.32
C ASN A 23 -16.32 20.80 -16.95
N ILE A 24 -15.23 20.11 -17.30
CA ILE A 24 -15.01 18.71 -16.88
C ILE A 24 -14.35 18.70 -15.50
N PRO A 25 -14.90 17.98 -14.50
CA PRO A 25 -14.27 17.85 -13.18
C PRO A 25 -12.96 17.09 -13.28
N MET A 26 -11.94 17.56 -12.59
CA MET A 26 -10.61 16.95 -12.54
C MET A 26 -9.96 17.12 -11.16
N VAL A 27 -9.11 16.16 -10.77
CA VAL A 27 -8.27 16.23 -9.58
C VAL A 27 -6.85 15.84 -9.99
N TYR A 28 -5.89 16.72 -9.70
CA TYR A 28 -4.46 16.39 -9.75
C TYR A 28 -3.99 15.96 -8.37
N PHE A 29 -3.39 14.78 -8.28
CA PHE A 29 -2.95 14.22 -7.02
C PHE A 29 -1.62 13.49 -7.19
N THR A 30 -0.97 13.22 -6.06
CA THR A 30 0.29 12.47 -6.02
C THR A 30 0.12 11.29 -5.10
N VAL A 31 0.51 10.11 -5.59
CA VAL A 31 0.50 8.87 -4.84
C VAL A 31 1.92 8.56 -4.40
N ALA A 32 2.12 8.43 -3.08
CA ALA A 32 3.35 7.88 -2.52
C ALA A 32 3.26 6.34 -2.55
N VAL A 33 4.17 5.72 -3.32
CA VAL A 33 4.28 4.28 -3.49
C VAL A 33 5.58 3.82 -2.84
N ASN A 34 5.49 3.05 -1.76
CA ASN A 34 6.67 2.53 -1.09
C ASN A 34 7.37 1.50 -1.98
N ARG A 35 8.70 1.57 -2.07
CA ARG A 35 9.50 0.53 -2.72
C ARG A 35 9.51 -0.75 -1.89
N THR A 36 9.61 -1.89 -2.56
CA THR A 36 9.57 -3.21 -1.91
C THR A 36 10.82 -3.46 -1.06
N PHE A 37 11.98 -2.99 -1.51
CA PHE A 37 13.27 -3.13 -0.85
C PHE A 37 13.68 -1.88 -0.06
N ALA A 38 14.50 -2.07 0.97
CA ALA A 38 15.15 -1.00 1.71
C ALA A 38 16.46 -0.61 1.01
N ASP A 39 16.87 0.65 1.17
CA ASP A 39 18.16 1.15 0.70
C ASP A 39 19.33 0.60 1.54
N GLN A 40 20.58 0.88 1.15
CA GLN A 40 21.81 0.44 1.85
C GLN A 40 21.83 0.81 3.34
N ASN A 41 21.12 1.89 3.70
CA ASN A 41 20.99 2.37 5.08
C ASN A 41 19.81 1.73 5.86
N GLY A 42 19.12 0.74 5.28
CA GLY A 42 17.95 0.08 5.87
C GLY A 42 16.65 0.90 5.85
N GLN A 43 16.64 2.06 5.18
CA GLN A 43 15.46 2.93 5.08
C GLN A 43 14.59 2.57 3.87
N ARG A 44 13.26 2.53 4.06
CA ARG A 44 12.31 2.34 2.96
C ARG A 44 12.04 3.68 2.26
N GLN A 45 12.33 3.75 0.97
CA GLN A 45 12.04 4.91 0.15
C GLN A 45 10.65 4.80 -0.51
N ALA A 46 10.10 5.92 -0.94
CA ALA A 46 8.86 5.99 -1.69
C ALA A 46 9.02 6.78 -2.98
N ASP A 47 8.35 6.32 -4.04
CA ASP A 47 8.20 7.03 -5.29
C ASP A 47 6.94 7.89 -5.25
N PHE A 48 7.02 9.09 -5.83
CA PHE A 48 5.92 10.05 -5.83
C PHE A 48 5.39 10.21 -7.24
N ILE A 49 4.29 9.51 -7.52
CA ILE A 49 3.74 9.44 -8.88
C ILE A 49 2.62 10.46 -9.03
N GLY A 50 2.77 11.37 -9.98
CA GLY A 50 1.74 12.32 -10.37
C GLY A 50 0.62 11.63 -11.14
N CYS A 51 -0.63 11.87 -10.73
CA CYS A 51 -1.82 11.28 -11.33
C CYS A 51 -2.88 12.36 -11.57
N VAL A 52 -3.74 12.11 -12.56
CA VAL A 52 -4.91 12.92 -12.85
C VAL A 52 -6.14 12.02 -12.98
N ALA A 53 -7.20 12.38 -12.28
CA ALA A 53 -8.51 11.74 -12.41
C ALA A 53 -9.52 12.75 -12.98
N PHE A 54 -10.49 12.26 -13.73
CA PHE A 54 -11.53 13.08 -14.36
C PHE A 54 -12.94 12.62 -13.97
N ARG A 55 -13.93 13.48 -14.21
CA ARG A 55 -15.36 13.19 -14.12
C ARG A 55 -15.72 12.60 -12.74
N LYS A 56 -16.47 11.50 -12.73
CA LYS A 56 -16.94 10.82 -11.51
C LYS A 56 -15.80 10.39 -10.58
N GLN A 57 -14.64 9.98 -11.11
CA GLN A 57 -13.50 9.62 -10.27
C GLN A 57 -12.99 10.84 -9.48
N ALA A 58 -12.81 11.97 -10.17
CA ALA A 58 -12.42 13.24 -9.54
C ALA A 58 -13.40 13.67 -8.44
N GLU A 59 -14.70 13.65 -8.72
CA GLU A 59 -15.74 13.99 -7.75
C GLU A 59 -15.73 13.06 -6.52
N ASN A 60 -15.60 11.75 -6.75
CA ASN A 60 -15.55 10.78 -5.66
C ASN A 60 -14.31 10.98 -4.78
N MET A 61 -13.14 11.25 -5.38
CA MET A 61 -11.92 11.52 -4.63
C MET A 61 -12.10 12.72 -3.70
N ALA A 62 -12.58 13.85 -4.24
CA ALA A 62 -12.76 15.08 -3.46
C ALA A 62 -13.80 14.94 -2.34
N ARG A 63 -14.79 14.04 -2.50
CA ARG A 63 -15.83 13.80 -1.49
C ARG A 63 -15.41 12.85 -0.38
N PHE A 64 -14.56 11.87 -0.67
CA PHE A 64 -14.35 10.72 0.22
C PHE A 64 -12.92 10.50 0.67
N LEU A 65 -11.93 11.06 -0.03
CA LEU A 65 -10.52 10.88 0.28
C LEU A 65 -9.94 12.16 0.89
N GLY A 66 -8.89 11.97 1.69
CA GLY A 66 -8.05 13.04 2.21
C GLY A 66 -6.58 12.65 2.14
N ARG A 67 -5.73 13.53 2.67
CA ARG A 67 -4.30 13.25 2.84
C ARG A 67 -4.10 11.93 3.58
N GLY A 68 -3.20 11.11 3.06
CA GLY A 68 -2.84 9.83 3.65
C GLY A 68 -3.77 8.67 3.30
N SER A 69 -4.94 8.89 2.67
CA SER A 69 -5.84 7.79 2.29
C SER A 69 -5.15 6.76 1.40
N LEU A 70 -5.28 5.48 1.75
CA LEU A 70 -4.77 4.36 0.95
C LEU A 70 -5.70 4.09 -0.23
N ILE A 71 -5.14 4.13 -1.44
CA ILE A 71 -5.88 3.93 -2.69
C ILE A 71 -5.14 3.00 -3.65
N GLY A 72 -5.92 2.30 -4.47
CA GLY A 72 -5.48 1.66 -5.71
C GLY A 72 -5.81 2.55 -6.89
N VAL A 73 -4.87 2.70 -7.83
CA VAL A 73 -5.04 3.47 -9.06
C VAL A 73 -4.75 2.55 -10.25
N GLU A 74 -5.66 2.51 -11.21
CA GLU A 74 -5.51 1.82 -12.49
C GLU A 74 -5.70 2.86 -13.61
N GLY A 75 -4.84 2.81 -14.62
CA GLY A 75 -4.90 3.73 -15.74
C GLY A 75 -3.75 3.57 -16.72
N ARG A 76 -3.33 4.68 -17.31
CA ARG A 76 -2.27 4.71 -18.34
C ARG A 76 -1.30 5.85 -18.12
N ILE A 77 -0.05 5.65 -18.49
CA ILE A 77 0.95 6.72 -18.47
C ILE A 77 0.74 7.63 -19.68
N GLN A 78 0.78 8.94 -19.46
CA GLN A 78 0.74 9.95 -20.51
C GLN A 78 1.82 11.00 -20.26
N THR A 79 2.46 11.43 -21.33
CA THR A 79 3.38 12.56 -21.30
C THR A 79 2.75 13.71 -22.08
N ARG A 80 2.72 14.89 -21.48
CA ARG A 80 2.32 16.13 -22.12
C ARG A 80 3.40 17.18 -21.95
N ASN A 81 3.37 18.21 -22.79
CA ASN A 81 4.24 19.35 -22.65
C ASN A 81 3.42 20.65 -22.58
N TYR A 82 4.02 21.68 -21.99
CA TYR A 82 3.49 23.04 -22.01
C TYR A 82 4.64 24.04 -21.93
N GLN A 83 4.42 25.27 -22.41
CA GLN A 83 5.39 26.35 -22.28
C GLN A 83 5.35 26.93 -20.86
N GLY A 84 6.49 26.93 -20.18
CA GLY A 84 6.69 27.64 -18.94
C GLY A 84 6.63 29.16 -19.14
N LYS A 85 6.44 29.90 -18.05
CA LYS A 85 6.40 31.38 -18.06
C LYS A 85 7.71 32.00 -18.54
N ASP A 86 8.80 31.26 -18.42
CA ASP A 86 10.17 31.54 -18.84
C ASP A 86 10.45 31.18 -20.31
N GLY A 87 9.46 30.63 -21.02
CA GLY A 87 9.61 30.20 -22.41
C GLY A 87 10.21 28.80 -22.57
N ASN A 88 10.52 28.08 -21.49
CA ASN A 88 11.04 26.72 -21.57
C ASN A 88 9.91 25.69 -21.75
N THR A 89 10.14 24.66 -22.58
CA THR A 89 9.18 23.56 -22.74
C THR A 89 9.29 22.60 -21.56
N VAL A 90 8.24 22.50 -20.76
CA VAL A 90 8.17 21.59 -19.61
C VAL A 90 7.46 20.32 -20.02
N TYR A 91 8.11 19.18 -19.83
CA TYR A 91 7.52 17.85 -20.02
C TYR A 91 6.98 17.32 -18.69
N VAL A 92 5.76 16.83 -18.70
CA VAL A 92 5.11 16.21 -17.54
C VAL A 92 4.71 14.81 -17.91
N THR A 93 5.21 13.85 -17.15
CA THR A 93 4.77 12.45 -17.20
C THR A 93 3.84 12.21 -16.02
N GLU A 94 2.61 11.78 -16.30
CA GLU A 94 1.58 11.55 -15.30
C GLU A 94 0.75 10.30 -15.64
N VAL A 95 0.08 9.75 -14.64
CA VAL A 95 -0.87 8.65 -14.83
C VAL A 95 -2.27 9.21 -14.95
N VAL A 96 -2.92 8.96 -16.09
CA VAL A 96 -4.36 9.21 -16.22
C VAL A 96 -5.11 8.04 -15.62
N ALA A 97 -5.77 8.28 -14.48
CA ALA A 97 -6.48 7.28 -13.71
C ALA A 97 -7.86 7.02 -14.33
N ASP A 98 -8.06 5.81 -14.85
CA ASP A 98 -9.33 5.33 -15.38
C ASP A 98 -10.21 4.78 -14.23
N ARG A 99 -9.60 4.13 -13.24
CA ARG A 99 -10.27 3.60 -12.05
C ARG A 99 -9.48 3.87 -10.78
N ILE A 100 -10.20 4.23 -9.71
CA ILE A 100 -9.65 4.42 -8.37
C ILE A 100 -10.43 3.55 -7.40
N GLN A 101 -9.71 2.78 -6.59
CA GLN A 101 -10.26 1.94 -5.55
C GLN A 101 -9.84 2.49 -4.18
N PHE A 102 -10.78 2.61 -3.26
CA PHE A 102 -10.48 3.03 -1.90
C PHE A 102 -10.19 1.78 -1.08
N LEU A 103 -9.03 1.73 -0.44
CA LEU A 103 -8.54 0.53 0.23
C LEU A 103 -8.66 0.60 1.76
N GLU A 104 -9.06 1.76 2.30
CA GLU A 104 -9.31 1.95 3.73
C GLU A 104 -10.78 2.26 4.00
N SER A 105 -11.32 1.64 5.05
CA SER A 105 -12.66 1.98 5.54
C SER A 105 -12.60 3.24 6.40
N LYS A 106 -13.66 4.07 6.34
CA LYS A 106 -13.79 5.28 7.17
C LYS A 106 -13.75 5.00 8.68
N SER A 107 -13.96 3.74 9.10
CA SER A 107 -13.95 3.31 10.52
C SER A 107 -12.54 3.13 11.10
N SER A 108 -11.55 2.86 10.26
CA SER A 108 -10.17 2.58 10.69
C SER A 108 -9.42 3.84 11.13
N SER A 109 -9.68 4.99 10.50
CA SER A 109 -9.01 6.26 10.87
C SER A 109 -9.44 6.83 12.22
N ASN A 110 -10.62 6.48 12.73
CA ASN A 110 -11.12 7.03 14.00
C ASN A 110 -10.66 6.24 15.25
N ARG A 111 -9.94 5.13 15.08
CA ARG A 111 -9.45 4.31 16.20
C ARG A 111 -8.09 4.76 16.74
N GLN A 112 -7.44 5.72 16.10
CA GLN A 112 -6.11 6.19 16.49
C GLN A 112 -6.13 7.52 17.26
N ASN A 113 -7.31 8.08 17.53
CA ASN A 113 -7.48 9.33 18.29
C ASN A 113 -8.44 9.21 19.49
N ASN A 114 -8.62 8.00 20.05
CA ASN A 114 -9.17 7.85 21.39
C ASN A 114 -8.03 7.57 22.35
N GLY A 115 -7.39 8.67 22.77
CA GLY A 115 -6.51 8.69 23.93
C GLY A 115 -7.22 8.05 25.12
N PHE A 116 -6.47 7.16 25.75
CA PHE A 116 -6.77 6.49 27.00
C PHE A 116 -6.95 7.56 28.10
N ASP A 117 -8.17 8.07 28.29
CA ASP A 117 -8.51 8.89 29.45
C ASP A 117 -8.76 7.95 30.63
N SER A 118 -7.67 7.45 31.21
CA SER A 118 -7.69 6.77 32.50
C SER A 118 -7.98 7.81 33.59
N MET A 119 -9.27 8.09 33.83
CA MET A 119 -9.67 8.80 35.04
C MET A 119 -9.44 7.92 36.26
N SER A 120 -8.30 8.19 36.91
CA SER A 120 -7.99 7.78 38.28
C SER A 120 -8.99 8.43 39.23
N PHE A 121 -9.99 7.67 39.67
CA PHE A 121 -10.82 8.04 40.81
C PHE A 121 -10.07 7.72 42.09
N ASN A 122 -9.40 8.74 42.65
CA ASN A 122 -8.79 8.70 43.96
C ASN A 122 -9.85 9.10 45.00
N GLN A 123 -10.49 8.12 45.65
CA GLN A 123 -11.42 8.36 46.76
C GLN A 123 -10.76 7.91 48.08
N PRO A 124 -10.59 8.79 49.08
CA PRO A 124 -10.09 8.39 50.38
C PRO A 124 -11.18 7.67 51.20
N GLN A 125 -10.79 6.51 51.72
CA GLN A 125 -11.56 5.59 52.54
C GLN A 125 -11.40 5.92 54.03
N SER A 126 -12.50 6.08 54.77
CA SER A 126 -12.53 5.78 56.21
C SER A 126 -13.93 5.43 56.74
N GLN A 127 -13.93 4.33 57.50
CA GLN A 127 -14.90 3.84 58.49
C GLN A 127 -15.93 2.74 58.14
N PRO A 128 -16.24 1.84 59.12
CA PRO A 128 -16.43 0.41 58.86
C PRO A 128 -17.80 -0.16 59.32
N SER A 129 -18.13 -1.37 58.84
CA SER A 129 -18.52 -2.58 59.63
C SER A 129 -19.67 -3.43 59.04
N PHE A 130 -19.54 -4.74 59.31
CA PHE A 130 -20.55 -5.82 59.39
C PHE A 130 -20.83 -6.74 58.17
N SER A 131 -20.25 -7.94 58.29
CA SER A 131 -20.89 -9.28 58.36
C SER A 131 -21.57 -9.93 57.14
N ASN A 132 -21.20 -11.21 56.99
CA ASN A 132 -21.96 -12.38 56.50
C ASN A 132 -21.97 -12.75 55.00
N ASN A 133 -21.23 -13.83 54.73
CA ASN A 133 -21.75 -15.16 54.36
C ASN A 133 -21.93 -15.54 52.87
N GLN A 134 -21.26 -16.65 52.54
CA GLN A 134 -21.64 -17.77 51.67
C GLN A 134 -21.66 -17.67 50.13
N ASN A 135 -20.79 -18.54 49.56
CA ASN A 135 -21.09 -19.62 48.60
C ASN A 135 -21.18 -19.37 47.07
N TYR A 136 -20.40 -20.23 46.35
CA TYR A 136 -20.64 -20.91 45.06
C TYR A 136 -20.76 -20.02 43.78
N TYR A 137 -20.16 -20.32 42.62
CA TYR A 137 -20.10 -21.59 41.88
C TYR A 137 -18.87 -21.68 40.95
N ASN A 138 -18.49 -22.94 40.72
CA ASN A 138 -17.56 -23.50 39.73
C ASN A 138 -18.15 -23.41 38.30
N ASN A 139 -17.33 -23.19 37.26
CA ASN A 139 -17.67 -23.67 35.91
C ASN A 139 -16.43 -24.07 35.12
N SER A 140 -16.30 -25.38 34.94
CA SER A 140 -15.38 -26.09 34.06
C SER A 140 -16.14 -26.43 32.78
N ASN A 141 -15.53 -26.23 31.61
CA ASN A 141 -16.07 -26.79 30.38
C ASN A 141 -14.97 -27.46 29.56
N HIS A 142 -15.18 -28.75 29.33
CA HIS A 142 -14.33 -29.72 28.68
C HIS A 142 -15.19 -30.36 27.58
N ASN A 143 -14.83 -30.18 26.32
CA ASN A 143 -15.25 -30.99 25.15
C ASN A 143 -14.62 -30.35 23.90
N GLN A 144 -14.17 -31.04 22.85
CA GLN A 144 -14.26 -32.45 22.47
C GLN A 144 -13.26 -32.62 21.30
N GLY A 145 -12.55 -33.74 21.24
CA GLY A 145 -11.72 -34.09 20.09
C GLY A 145 -12.51 -34.78 18.98
N GLN A 146 -12.13 -34.53 17.72
CA GLN A 146 -12.09 -35.47 16.59
C GLN A 146 -12.01 -34.67 15.28
N ALA A 147 -10.86 -34.75 14.60
CA ALA A 147 -10.67 -34.71 13.15
C ALA A 147 -9.27 -34.17 12.83
N ASN A 148 -8.32 -35.04 12.47
CA ASN A 148 -7.26 -34.74 11.49
C ASN A 148 -6.33 -35.95 11.32
N SER A 149 -6.84 -36.99 10.67
CA SER A 149 -6.02 -38.07 10.09
C SER A 149 -5.92 -37.97 8.56
N ALA A 150 -6.40 -36.88 7.95
CA ALA A 150 -6.35 -36.63 6.50
C ALA A 150 -5.34 -35.55 6.09
N MET A 151 -4.55 -35.02 7.03
CA MET A 151 -3.54 -33.98 6.79
C MET A 151 -2.10 -34.51 6.62
N GLN A 152 -1.87 -35.82 6.79
CA GLN A 152 -0.52 -36.38 6.73
C GLN A 152 -0.06 -36.68 5.28
N ASP A 153 -0.98 -36.88 4.33
CA ASP A 153 -0.67 -37.33 2.96
C ASP A 153 -0.31 -36.20 1.98
N PHE A 154 -0.50 -34.92 2.35
CA PHE A 154 -0.14 -33.77 1.51
C PHE A 154 1.27 -33.22 1.76
N ILE A 155 1.95 -33.65 2.82
CA ILE A 155 3.26 -33.09 3.23
C ILE A 155 4.43 -33.79 2.52
N ASN A 156 4.21 -34.95 1.89
CA ASN A 156 5.27 -35.80 1.35
C ASN A 156 5.41 -35.79 -0.19
N ASP A 157 4.94 -34.75 -0.88
CA ASP A 157 5.24 -34.58 -2.31
C ASP A 157 6.58 -33.85 -2.47
N SER A 158 7.66 -34.62 -2.58
CA SER A 158 9.03 -34.16 -2.83
C SER A 158 9.33 -33.89 -4.31
N SER A 159 8.32 -33.49 -5.10
CA SER A 159 8.47 -33.17 -6.52
C SER A 159 9.09 -31.78 -6.81
N PHE A 160 9.41 -31.01 -5.76
CA PHE A 160 9.95 -29.64 -5.89
C PHE A 160 11.40 -29.47 -5.44
N SER A 161 12.10 -30.54 -5.04
CA SER A 161 13.49 -30.47 -4.53
C SER A 161 14.58 -30.49 -5.60
N ASP A 162 14.25 -30.52 -6.89
CA ASP A 162 15.22 -30.74 -7.99
C ASP A 162 15.61 -29.46 -8.78
N PHE A 163 15.21 -28.27 -8.34
CA PHE A 163 15.45 -27.03 -9.10
C PHE A 163 16.84 -26.38 -8.90
N GLY A 164 17.80 -27.07 -8.27
CA GLY A 164 19.05 -26.43 -7.81
C GLY A 164 20.37 -27.15 -8.06
N GLU A 165 20.38 -28.42 -8.49
CA GLU A 165 21.63 -29.22 -8.47
C GLU A 165 22.35 -29.33 -9.82
N ASN A 166 21.76 -28.87 -10.94
CA ASN A 166 22.35 -29.00 -12.28
C ASN A 166 22.61 -27.66 -12.98
N PHE A 167 23.31 -26.73 -12.30
CA PHE A 167 23.98 -25.64 -13.01
C PHE A 167 25.39 -26.09 -13.43
N PRO A 168 25.71 -26.17 -14.73
CA PRO A 168 27.06 -26.48 -15.18
C PRO A 168 28.01 -25.37 -14.68
N SER A 169 29.05 -25.75 -13.93
CA SER A 169 30.00 -24.82 -13.31
C SER A 169 31.05 -24.26 -14.28
N ASN A 170 30.98 -24.59 -15.57
CA ASN A 170 31.90 -24.09 -16.59
C ASN A 170 31.09 -23.50 -17.75
N LEU A 171 30.71 -22.24 -17.61
CA LEU A 171 30.50 -21.38 -18.76
C LEU A 171 31.89 -20.95 -19.21
N ASP A 172 32.40 -21.59 -20.26
CA ASP A 172 33.67 -21.22 -20.88
C ASP A 172 33.67 -19.72 -21.21
N ASP A 173 34.75 -19.03 -20.85
CA ASP A 173 35.02 -17.59 -21.04
C ASP A 173 35.05 -17.15 -22.53
N ASP A 174 34.71 -18.03 -23.47
CA ASP A 174 34.75 -17.77 -24.92
C ASP A 174 33.52 -17.02 -25.46
N PHE A 175 32.48 -16.79 -24.65
CA PHE A 175 31.28 -16.05 -25.10
C PHE A 175 31.35 -14.52 -24.88
N MET A 176 32.44 -13.99 -24.32
CA MET A 176 32.59 -12.56 -24.00
C MET A 176 33.56 -11.78 -24.90
N GLN A 177 34.06 -12.35 -26.00
CA GLN A 177 35.10 -11.68 -26.79
C GLN A 177 34.61 -10.68 -27.86
N ASP A 178 33.32 -10.55 -28.14
CA ASP A 178 32.84 -9.68 -29.23
C ASP A 178 31.77 -8.64 -28.86
N VAL A 179 31.77 -8.12 -27.63
CA VAL A 179 30.99 -6.90 -27.32
C VAL A 179 31.84 -5.66 -27.54
N VAL A 180 31.94 -5.26 -28.81
CA VAL A 180 32.52 -3.96 -29.19
C VAL A 180 31.65 -2.84 -28.64
N ASN A 181 32.22 -1.98 -27.79
CA ASN A 181 31.56 -0.81 -27.22
C ASN A 181 31.32 0.24 -28.34
N PRO A 182 30.06 0.58 -28.69
CA PRO A 182 29.75 1.45 -29.81
C PRO A 182 29.96 2.95 -29.52
N PHE A 183 30.54 3.32 -28.37
CA PHE A 183 30.73 4.71 -27.94
C PHE A 183 32.20 5.13 -27.78
N LYS A 184 33.14 4.47 -28.46
CA LYS A 184 34.47 5.05 -28.66
C LYS A 184 34.45 5.84 -29.96
N GLU A 185 34.31 7.16 -29.80
CA GLU A 185 34.47 8.17 -30.85
C GLU A 185 35.91 8.12 -31.40
N ASP A 186 36.03 8.21 -32.73
CA ASP A 186 37.25 8.68 -33.42
C ASP A 186 37.25 10.22 -33.49
#